data_AF-A0ABD2DID6-F1
#
_entry.id   AF-A0ABD2DID6-F1
#
_cell.length_a   1.000
_cell.length_b   1.000
_cell.length_c   1.000
_cell.angle_alpha   90.00
_cell.angle_beta   90.00
_cell.angle_gamma   90.00
#
_symmetry.space_group_name_H-M   'P 1'
#
loop_
_entity.id
_entity.type
_entity.pdbx_description
1 polymer ?
#
loop_
_entity_poly.entity_id
_entity_poly.type
_entity_poly.pdbx_seq_one_letter_code
_entity_poly.pdbx_strand_id
1 'polypeptide(L)'
;ELMKQLNMIQNAEAVHFFCNYEESRGNYLVDVDGNRMLDLYSQISSVPIGYSHPALVKLIQQPQNASTFINRPALGILPPEDFVEKLRESLLSVAPKGMSQLITMACGSCSNENAFKTIFMWYRAPGCPDYSILSFMGAFHGRTMGCLATTHSKAIHKIDIPSFDWPIAPFPRLKYPLEEFVKENQQEEARCLEEHGCAFLVDEVQTGGGCTGKFWAHEHWGLDDPADVMTFSKKMMTGGFFHKEEFRPNAPYRIFNTWLGDPSKNLLLTEVINVIKREDLLNNAAHAGKALLTGLLDLQVWCWGAAATNPFVSVPHWSSGITTLTCSSIFSATS
;
A
#
# COMPACT_ATOMS: atom_id res chain seq x y z
N GLU A 1 -14.88 -6.19 26.37
CA GLU A 1 -15.64 -7.44 26.22
C GLU A 1 -15.45 -8.08 24.84
N LEU A 2 -15.70 -7.36 23.74
CA LEU A 2 -15.59 -7.89 22.37
C LEU A 2 -14.24 -8.54 22.04
N MET A 3 -13.10 -7.99 22.50
CA MET A 3 -11.78 -8.60 22.30
C MET A 3 -11.69 -10.00 22.94
N LYS A 4 -12.29 -10.20 24.12
CA LYS A 4 -12.30 -11.51 24.78
C LYS A 4 -13.11 -12.51 23.96
N GLN A 5 -14.27 -12.08 23.45
CA GLN A 5 -15.13 -12.93 22.60
C GLN A 5 -14.41 -13.36 21.32
N LEU A 6 -13.73 -12.43 20.64
CA LEU A 6 -12.95 -12.75 19.45
C LEU A 6 -11.75 -13.66 19.77
N ASN A 7 -11.10 -13.45 20.93
CA ASN A 7 -9.97 -14.27 21.35
C ASN A 7 -10.33 -15.74 21.61
N MET A 8 -11.62 -16.05 21.81
CA MET A 8 -12.09 -17.43 21.95
C MET A 8 -12.07 -18.22 20.64
N ILE A 9 -12.08 -17.53 19.49
CA ILE A 9 -12.20 -18.16 18.17
C ILE A 9 -10.97 -17.95 17.28
N GLN A 10 -10.12 -16.97 17.58
CA GLN A 10 -8.83 -16.75 16.93
C GLN A 10 -7.91 -15.97 17.85
N ASN A 11 -6.59 -16.01 17.62
CA ASN A 11 -5.68 -15.12 18.35
C ASN A 11 -6.03 -13.66 18.03
N ALA A 12 -6.41 -12.88 19.05
CA ALA A 12 -6.83 -11.50 18.92
C ALA A 12 -5.82 -10.50 19.50
N GLU A 13 -4.58 -10.91 19.76
CA GLU A 13 -3.54 -10.05 20.36
C GLU A 13 -3.16 -8.85 19.48
N ALA A 14 -3.38 -8.96 18.16
CA ALA A 14 -3.16 -7.87 17.23
C ALA A 14 -4.30 -6.82 17.21
N VAL A 15 -5.45 -7.10 17.84
CA VAL A 15 -6.59 -6.17 17.84
C VAL A 15 -6.30 -5.01 18.78
N HIS A 16 -6.32 -3.79 18.23
CA HIS A 16 -6.12 -2.59 19.05
C HIS A 16 -7.39 -2.23 19.84
N PHE A 17 -8.54 -2.15 19.15
CA PHE A 17 -9.87 -1.86 19.70
C PHE A 17 -10.95 -2.18 18.64
N PHE A 18 -12.22 -2.19 19.05
CA PHE A 18 -13.35 -2.38 18.15
C PHE A 18 -13.93 -1.04 17.69
N CYS A 19 -14.34 -0.97 16.42
CA CYS A 19 -14.75 0.27 15.77
C CYS A 19 -16.27 0.35 15.56
N ASN A 20 -16.82 1.56 15.65
CA ASN A 20 -18.15 1.93 15.17
C ASN A 20 -17.98 2.70 13.84
N TYR A 21 -18.05 1.99 12.71
CA TYR A 21 -17.83 2.58 11.39
C TYR A 21 -19.01 3.46 10.95
N GLU A 22 -20.22 3.16 11.44
CA GLU A 22 -21.44 3.90 11.17
C GLU A 22 -21.36 5.36 11.66
N GLU A 23 -20.63 5.61 12.75
CA GLU A 23 -20.38 6.96 13.31
C GLU A 23 -19.06 7.59 12.83
N SER A 24 -18.18 6.81 12.19
CA SER A 24 -16.89 7.29 11.69
C SER A 24 -17.06 8.19 10.45
N ARG A 25 -16.37 9.34 10.39
CA ARG A 25 -16.53 10.34 9.31
C ARG A 25 -15.19 10.97 8.93
N GLY A 26 -14.89 11.03 7.64
CA GLY A 26 -13.69 11.68 7.13
C GLY A 26 -12.42 11.09 7.74
N ASN A 27 -11.63 11.90 8.43
CA ASN A 27 -10.38 11.47 9.09
C ASN A 27 -10.58 10.93 10.51
N TYR A 28 -11.82 10.82 11.00
CA TYR A 28 -12.09 10.41 12.37
C TYR A 28 -12.68 9.01 12.45
N LEU A 29 -11.98 8.14 13.18
CA LEU A 29 -12.43 6.79 13.52
C LEU A 29 -13.09 6.82 14.91
N VAL A 30 -14.28 6.25 15.01
CA VAL A 30 -15.04 6.13 16.26
C VAL A 30 -14.93 4.69 16.75
N ASP A 31 -14.61 4.50 18.03
CA ASP A 31 -14.63 3.17 18.65
C ASP A 31 -15.99 2.85 19.30
N VAL A 32 -16.17 1.61 19.74
CA VAL A 32 -17.42 1.15 20.38
C VAL A 32 -17.67 1.75 21.77
N ASP A 33 -16.65 2.35 22.38
CA ASP A 33 -16.74 3.02 23.69
C ASP A 33 -17.03 4.53 23.55
N GLY A 34 -17.20 5.01 22.31
CA GLY A 34 -17.58 6.38 21.98
C GLY A 34 -16.40 7.35 21.80
N ASN A 35 -15.16 6.87 21.84
CA ASN A 35 -14.00 7.70 21.57
C ASN A 35 -13.93 8.03 20.08
N ARG A 36 -13.58 9.28 19.75
CA ARG A 36 -13.39 9.74 18.38
C ARG A 36 -11.96 10.21 18.17
N MET A 37 -11.20 9.46 17.37
CA MET A 37 -9.77 9.64 17.17
C MET A 37 -9.48 10.18 15.78
N LEU A 38 -8.55 11.14 15.67
CA LEU A 38 -7.95 11.47 14.38
C LEU A 38 -7.12 10.28 13.90
N ASP A 39 -7.52 9.66 12.81
CA ASP A 39 -6.89 8.47 12.27
C ASP A 39 -5.84 8.84 11.20
N LEU A 40 -4.58 8.78 11.59
CA LEU A 40 -3.42 8.96 10.69
C LEU A 40 -2.85 7.63 10.19
N TYR A 41 -3.55 6.52 10.40
CA TYR A 41 -3.16 5.17 9.96
C TYR A 41 -4.07 4.60 8.86
N SER A 42 -5.33 5.04 8.80
CA SER A 42 -6.29 4.80 7.70
C SER A 42 -6.43 3.34 7.29
N GLN A 43 -6.60 2.45 8.29
CA GLN A 43 -6.70 0.99 8.10
C GLN A 43 -5.51 0.43 7.31
N ILE A 44 -4.28 0.71 7.77
CA ILE A 44 -3.04 0.32 7.09
C ILE A 44 -2.96 0.95 5.68
N SER A 45 -3.28 2.25 5.58
CA SER A 45 -3.21 3.03 4.34
C SER A 45 -4.12 2.51 3.22
N SER A 46 -5.34 2.08 3.56
CA SER A 46 -6.30 1.47 2.63
C SER A 46 -7.61 2.22 2.45
N VAL A 47 -7.93 3.19 3.31
CA VAL A 47 -9.10 4.07 3.14
C VAL A 47 -8.70 5.29 2.30
N PRO A 48 -9.21 5.45 1.05
CA PRO A 48 -8.69 6.46 0.14
C PRO A 48 -9.21 7.89 0.38
N ILE A 49 -10.48 8.05 0.76
CA ILE A 49 -11.16 9.37 0.86
C ILE A 49 -11.90 9.56 2.19
N GLY A 50 -11.43 8.88 3.24
CA GLY A 50 -12.02 8.94 4.58
C GLY A 50 -13.26 8.07 4.77
N TYR A 51 -13.68 7.96 6.03
CA TYR A 51 -14.79 7.11 6.47
C TYR A 51 -16.15 7.69 6.07
N SER A 52 -17.05 6.80 5.64
CA SER A 52 -18.47 7.10 5.32
C SER A 52 -18.64 8.32 4.41
N HIS A 53 -17.78 8.41 3.40
CA HIS A 53 -17.77 9.51 2.45
C HIS A 53 -19.13 9.65 1.73
N PRO A 54 -19.77 10.85 1.72
CA PRO A 54 -21.13 11.02 1.20
C PRO A 54 -21.33 10.54 -0.23
N ALA A 55 -20.33 10.68 -1.10
CA ALA A 55 -20.41 10.19 -2.48
C ALA A 55 -20.53 8.65 -2.56
N LEU A 56 -19.81 7.92 -1.70
CA LEU A 56 -19.88 6.46 -1.64
C LEU A 56 -21.20 5.99 -1.02
N VAL A 57 -21.69 6.69 0.02
CA VAL A 57 -23.01 6.43 0.61
C VAL A 57 -24.11 6.59 -0.46
N LYS A 58 -24.07 7.70 -1.22
CA LYS A 58 -25.03 7.96 -2.31
C LYS A 58 -24.99 6.87 -3.37
N LEU A 59 -23.80 6.38 -3.72
CA LEU A 59 -23.58 5.32 -4.69
C LEU A 59 -24.19 3.98 -4.21
N ILE A 60 -24.04 3.63 -2.94
CA ILE A 60 -24.62 2.40 -2.37
C ILE A 60 -26.16 2.50 -2.30
N GLN A 61 -26.70 3.69 -2.03
CA GLN A 61 -28.16 3.91 -1.94
C GLN A 61 -28.89 3.85 -3.29
N GLN A 62 -28.16 3.83 -4.41
CA GLN A 62 -28.74 3.73 -5.75
C GLN A 62 -29.31 2.32 -6.00
N PRO A 63 -30.63 2.15 -6.24
CA PRO A 63 -31.23 0.82 -6.45
C PRO A 63 -30.60 0.03 -7.61
N GLN A 64 -30.16 0.72 -8.67
CA GLN A 64 -29.51 0.10 -9.83
C GLN A 64 -28.19 -0.60 -9.47
N ASN A 65 -27.53 -0.19 -8.39
CA ASN A 65 -26.25 -0.78 -7.97
C ASN A 65 -26.41 -2.04 -7.12
N ALA A 66 -27.63 -2.38 -6.69
CA ALA A 66 -27.89 -3.52 -5.81
C ALA A 66 -27.35 -4.84 -6.39
N SER A 67 -27.54 -5.06 -7.71
CA SER A 67 -27.06 -6.26 -8.41
C SER A 67 -25.54 -6.42 -8.28
N THR A 68 -24.78 -5.33 -8.42
CA THR A 68 -23.31 -5.33 -8.35
C THR A 68 -22.80 -5.82 -6.99
N PHE A 69 -23.53 -5.60 -5.90
CA PHE A 69 -23.15 -6.03 -4.56
C PHE A 69 -23.53 -7.48 -4.23
N ILE A 70 -24.57 -8.03 -4.85
CA ILE A 70 -25.11 -9.36 -4.51
C ILE A 70 -24.77 -10.45 -5.54
N ASN A 71 -24.50 -10.07 -6.79
CA ASN A 71 -24.21 -10.99 -7.90
C ASN A 71 -22.72 -10.92 -8.26
N ARG A 72 -21.86 -11.55 -7.46
CA ARG A 72 -20.42 -11.55 -7.71
C ARG A 72 -20.04 -12.53 -8.84
N PRO A 73 -19.57 -12.07 -10.00
CA PRO A 73 -19.32 -12.93 -11.15
C PRO A 73 -17.95 -13.60 -11.09
N ALA A 74 -17.81 -14.67 -11.87
CA ALA A 74 -16.50 -15.17 -12.25
C ALA A 74 -15.95 -14.34 -13.41
N LEU A 75 -15.28 -13.22 -13.10
CA LEU A 75 -14.94 -12.15 -14.07
C LEU A 75 -14.17 -12.63 -15.30
N GLY A 76 -13.36 -13.68 -15.17
CA GLY A 76 -12.57 -14.18 -16.30
C GLY A 76 -13.38 -14.96 -17.35
N ILE A 77 -14.64 -15.28 -17.09
CA ILE A 77 -15.52 -16.03 -18.02
C ILE A 77 -16.90 -15.40 -18.20
N LEU A 78 -17.44 -14.71 -17.19
CA LEU A 78 -18.79 -14.14 -17.20
C LEU A 78 -18.76 -12.70 -16.64
N PRO A 79 -18.02 -11.77 -17.28
CA PRO A 79 -18.00 -10.39 -16.83
C PRO A 79 -19.37 -9.71 -17.02
N PRO A 80 -19.74 -8.74 -16.17
CA PRO A 80 -20.96 -7.96 -16.36
C PRO A 80 -20.83 -7.03 -17.58
N GLU A 81 -21.96 -6.58 -18.11
CA GLU A 81 -22.05 -5.76 -19.33
C GLU A 81 -21.20 -4.49 -19.26
N ASP A 82 -21.20 -3.82 -18.10
CA ASP A 82 -20.53 -2.54 -17.88
C ASP A 82 -19.05 -2.68 -17.46
N PHE A 83 -18.51 -3.90 -17.39
CA PHE A 83 -17.19 -4.15 -16.79
C PHE A 83 -16.07 -3.32 -17.42
N VAL A 84 -16.00 -3.30 -18.76
CA VAL A 84 -14.95 -2.57 -19.48
C VAL A 84 -15.11 -1.06 -19.28
N GLU A 85 -16.33 -0.55 -19.27
CA GLU A 85 -16.57 0.88 -19.07
C GLU A 85 -16.20 1.30 -17.64
N LYS A 86 -16.55 0.51 -16.63
CA LYS A 86 -16.11 0.77 -15.25
C LYS A 86 -14.60 0.73 -15.10
N LEU A 87 -13.88 -0.13 -15.86
CA LEU A 87 -12.42 -0.09 -15.90
C LEU A 87 -11.90 1.20 -16.56
N ARG A 88 -12.55 1.70 -17.63
CA ARG A 88 -12.20 2.98 -18.27
C ARG A 88 -12.37 4.16 -17.33
N GLU A 89 -13.49 4.23 -16.64
CA GLU A 89 -13.81 5.30 -15.69
C GLU A 89 -12.91 5.27 -14.45
N SER A 90 -12.39 4.09 -14.08
CA SER A 90 -11.53 3.90 -12.91
C SER A 90 -10.05 3.67 -13.27
N LEU A 91 -9.59 2.42 -13.26
CA LEU A 91 -8.19 2.01 -13.33
C LEU A 91 -7.50 2.49 -14.62
N LEU A 92 -8.12 2.33 -15.78
CA LEU A 92 -7.50 2.75 -17.05
C LEU A 92 -7.39 4.29 -17.17
N SER A 93 -8.20 5.05 -16.43
CA SER A 93 -8.09 6.52 -16.37
C SER A 93 -6.86 7.02 -15.62
N VAL A 94 -6.11 6.11 -14.99
CA VAL A 94 -4.89 6.34 -14.23
C VAL A 94 -3.81 5.32 -14.60
N ALA A 95 -3.83 4.81 -15.83
CA ALA A 95 -2.81 3.86 -16.29
C ALA A 95 -1.40 4.50 -16.28
N PRO A 96 -0.37 3.82 -15.76
CA PRO A 96 1.01 4.28 -15.84
C PRO A 96 1.51 4.42 -17.29
N LYS A 97 2.52 5.26 -17.50
CA LYS A 97 3.16 5.41 -18.83
C LYS A 97 3.70 4.05 -19.31
N GLY A 98 3.53 3.77 -20.61
CA GLY A 98 4.03 2.56 -21.26
C GLY A 98 3.23 1.27 -20.99
N MET A 99 2.29 1.27 -20.04
CA MET A 99 1.55 0.06 -19.65
C MET A 99 0.12 0.07 -20.20
N SER A 100 -0.09 -0.64 -21.32
CA SER A 100 -1.40 -0.70 -21.99
C SER A 100 -2.33 -1.82 -21.47
N GLN A 101 -1.79 -2.77 -20.70
CA GLN A 101 -2.53 -3.94 -20.24
C GLN A 101 -2.86 -3.84 -18.75
N LEU A 102 -3.97 -4.48 -18.36
CA LEU A 102 -4.49 -4.49 -16.99
C LEU A 102 -5.12 -5.86 -16.68
N ILE A 103 -4.76 -6.44 -15.53
CA ILE A 103 -5.46 -7.58 -14.95
C ILE A 103 -5.85 -7.26 -13.50
N THR A 104 -7.13 -7.45 -13.16
CA THR A 104 -7.65 -7.23 -11.81
C THR A 104 -7.47 -8.45 -10.90
N MET A 105 -7.25 -8.18 -9.62
CA MET A 105 -7.04 -9.15 -8.54
C MET A 105 -7.78 -8.69 -7.29
N ALA A 106 -7.90 -9.54 -6.28
CA ALA A 106 -8.66 -9.19 -5.07
C ALA A 106 -7.82 -8.46 -3.99
N CYS A 107 -6.49 -8.67 -3.95
CA CYS A 107 -5.61 -8.06 -2.96
C CYS A 107 -4.17 -7.92 -3.46
N GLY A 108 -3.33 -7.24 -2.69
CA GLY A 108 -1.90 -7.05 -3.03
C GLY A 108 -1.12 -8.34 -3.21
N SER A 109 -1.32 -9.35 -2.34
CA SER A 109 -0.58 -10.62 -2.44
C SER A 109 -0.86 -11.33 -3.77
N CYS A 110 -2.12 -11.53 -4.15
CA CYS A 110 -2.41 -12.18 -5.43
C CYS A 110 -2.10 -11.30 -6.65
N SER A 111 -2.02 -9.97 -6.48
CA SER A 111 -1.49 -9.08 -7.50
C SER A 111 -0.01 -9.37 -7.77
N ASN A 112 0.82 -9.40 -6.72
CA ASN A 112 2.25 -9.71 -6.81
C ASN A 112 2.50 -11.16 -7.30
N GLU A 113 1.83 -12.17 -6.75
CA GLU A 113 1.97 -13.57 -7.20
C GLU A 113 1.69 -13.73 -8.71
N ASN A 114 0.64 -13.08 -9.22
CA ASN A 114 0.30 -13.18 -10.64
C ASN A 114 1.20 -12.30 -11.51
N ALA A 115 1.73 -11.19 -10.99
CA ALA A 115 2.78 -10.44 -11.66
C ALA A 115 4.07 -11.27 -11.79
N PHE A 116 4.50 -11.98 -10.73
CA PHE A 116 5.64 -12.90 -10.80
C PHE A 116 5.45 -13.98 -11.86
N LYS A 117 4.27 -14.64 -11.87
CA LYS A 117 3.94 -15.61 -12.91
C LYS A 117 3.98 -14.99 -14.31
N THR A 118 3.45 -13.79 -14.48
CA THR A 118 3.47 -13.07 -15.76
C THR A 118 4.90 -12.85 -16.24
N ILE A 119 5.80 -12.41 -15.35
CA ILE A 119 7.22 -12.24 -15.63
C ILE A 119 7.89 -13.56 -15.99
N PHE A 120 7.68 -14.63 -15.21
CA PHE A 120 8.25 -15.95 -15.52
C PHE A 120 7.76 -16.50 -16.87
N MET A 121 6.49 -16.28 -17.20
CA MET A 121 5.88 -16.70 -18.46
C MET A 121 6.43 -15.92 -19.66
N TRP A 122 6.71 -14.63 -19.47
CA TRP A 122 7.35 -13.78 -20.46
C TRP A 122 8.80 -14.23 -20.70
N TYR A 123 9.53 -14.56 -19.64
CA TYR A 123 10.95 -14.95 -19.74
C TYR A 123 11.14 -16.28 -20.49
N ARG A 124 10.30 -17.30 -20.30
CA ARG A 124 10.41 -18.56 -21.06
C ARG A 124 9.14 -19.42 -21.15
N ALA A 125 9.21 -20.37 -22.09
CA ALA A 125 8.23 -21.39 -22.43
C ALA A 125 7.90 -22.38 -21.26
N PRO A 126 6.78 -23.12 -21.32
CA PRO A 126 6.18 -23.79 -20.16
C PRO A 126 7.02 -24.94 -19.57
N GLY A 127 6.91 -25.10 -18.25
CA GLY A 127 7.63 -26.06 -17.40
C GLY A 127 7.66 -25.54 -15.95
N CYS A 128 8.49 -26.15 -15.09
CA CYS A 128 8.80 -25.62 -13.76
C CYS A 128 10.27 -25.14 -13.73
N PRO A 129 10.59 -23.98 -14.32
CA PRO A 129 11.95 -23.47 -14.34
C PRO A 129 12.40 -23.01 -12.96
N ASP A 130 13.69 -23.10 -12.69
CA ASP A 130 14.31 -22.59 -11.47
C ASP A 130 14.69 -21.10 -11.62
N TYR A 131 13.68 -20.28 -11.89
CA TYR A 131 13.84 -18.83 -11.94
C TYR A 131 13.64 -18.19 -10.57
N SER A 132 14.15 -16.97 -10.45
CA SER A 132 14.08 -16.20 -9.23
C SER A 132 13.53 -14.79 -9.47
N ILE A 133 12.97 -14.22 -8.40
CA ILE A 133 12.65 -12.79 -8.32
C ILE A 133 13.64 -12.19 -7.33
N LEU A 134 14.44 -11.23 -7.79
CA LEU A 134 15.26 -10.42 -6.91
C LEU A 134 14.37 -9.49 -6.09
N SER A 135 14.61 -9.40 -4.79
CA SER A 135 13.93 -8.43 -3.94
C SER A 135 14.89 -7.77 -2.94
N PHE A 136 14.40 -6.77 -2.20
CA PHE A 136 15.24 -5.94 -1.33
C PHE A 136 15.06 -6.29 0.15
N MET A 137 16.16 -6.24 0.91
CA MET A 137 16.10 -6.27 2.37
C MET A 137 15.21 -5.14 2.90
N GLY A 138 14.35 -5.43 3.88
CA GLY A 138 13.34 -4.50 4.38
C GLY A 138 12.01 -4.50 3.60
N ALA A 139 11.94 -5.16 2.44
CA ALA A 139 10.72 -5.16 1.61
C ALA A 139 9.53 -5.88 2.26
N PHE A 140 8.32 -5.53 1.82
CA PHE A 140 7.07 -6.23 2.17
C PHE A 140 6.15 -6.30 0.94
N HIS A 141 6.00 -7.51 0.38
CA HIS A 141 5.24 -7.76 -0.86
C HIS A 141 4.04 -8.71 -0.65
N GLY A 142 3.73 -9.07 0.59
CA GLY A 142 2.61 -9.95 0.94
C GLY A 142 3.03 -11.14 1.79
N ARG A 143 2.10 -12.08 1.98
CA ARG A 143 2.28 -13.22 2.92
C ARG A 143 1.94 -14.59 2.32
N THR A 144 1.47 -14.66 1.08
CA THR A 144 1.43 -15.93 0.34
C THR A 144 2.86 -16.36 0.01
N MET A 145 3.10 -17.66 -0.24
CA MET A 145 4.46 -18.20 -0.24
C MET A 145 5.43 -17.51 -1.24
N GLY A 146 4.97 -17.18 -2.45
CA GLY A 146 5.80 -16.46 -3.42
C GLY A 146 6.09 -15.03 -2.97
N CYS A 147 5.06 -14.30 -2.53
CA CYS A 147 5.22 -12.97 -1.94
C CYS A 147 6.12 -12.96 -0.70
N LEU A 148 6.01 -13.99 0.14
CA LEU A 148 6.75 -14.09 1.38
C LEU A 148 8.24 -14.34 1.14
N ALA A 149 8.60 -15.09 0.09
CA ALA A 149 9.99 -15.24 -0.33
C ALA A 149 10.63 -13.89 -0.69
N THR A 150 9.86 -12.99 -1.33
CA THR A 150 10.31 -11.62 -1.65
C THR A 150 10.19 -10.60 -0.51
N THR A 151 9.54 -10.96 0.61
CA THR A 151 9.35 -10.08 1.78
C THR A 151 10.48 -10.27 2.79
N HIS A 152 11.09 -9.20 3.27
CA HIS A 152 12.22 -9.21 4.21
C HIS A 152 12.06 -8.17 5.33
N SER A 153 10.85 -8.07 5.87
CA SER A 153 10.44 -6.99 6.78
C SER A 153 10.72 -7.27 8.27
N LYS A 154 10.18 -8.37 8.81
CA LYS A 154 10.35 -8.77 10.22
C LYS A 154 10.44 -10.29 10.32
N ALA A 155 11.25 -10.80 11.25
CA ALA A 155 11.47 -12.24 11.42
C ALA A 155 10.16 -13.01 11.69
N ILE A 156 9.27 -12.46 12.52
CA ILE A 156 7.96 -13.07 12.86
C ILE A 156 7.04 -13.27 11.65
N HIS A 157 7.30 -12.59 10.53
CA HIS A 157 6.54 -12.80 9.30
C HIS A 157 7.01 -14.04 8.53
N LYS A 158 8.25 -14.49 8.72
CA LYS A 158 8.91 -15.51 7.87
C LYS A 158 9.25 -16.81 8.58
N ILE A 159 9.49 -16.76 9.89
CA ILE A 159 9.91 -17.92 10.67
C ILE A 159 8.91 -19.08 10.49
N ASP A 160 9.43 -20.31 10.40
CA ASP A 160 8.68 -21.56 10.24
C ASP A 160 7.94 -21.76 8.90
N ILE A 161 8.09 -20.87 7.92
CA ILE A 161 7.50 -21.00 6.58
C ILE A 161 8.57 -21.37 5.54
N PRO A 162 8.39 -22.43 4.72
CA PRO A 162 9.28 -22.73 3.60
C PRO A 162 9.41 -21.53 2.64
N SER A 163 10.60 -21.36 2.08
CA SER A 163 10.93 -20.25 1.18
C SER A 163 11.65 -20.73 -0.08
N PHE A 164 11.80 -19.84 -1.05
CA PHE A 164 12.64 -20.02 -2.22
C PHE A 164 14.03 -19.39 -1.97
N ASP A 165 15.07 -19.99 -2.55
CA ASP A 165 16.44 -19.48 -2.55
C ASP A 165 16.61 -18.42 -3.67
N TRP A 166 15.98 -17.27 -3.47
CA TRP A 166 16.01 -16.14 -4.41
C TRP A 166 16.94 -15.03 -3.93
N PRO A 167 17.57 -14.27 -4.84
CA PRO A 167 18.54 -13.25 -4.46
C PRO A 167 17.90 -12.10 -3.70
N ILE A 168 18.60 -11.62 -2.67
CA ILE A 168 18.16 -10.52 -1.80
C ILE A 168 19.21 -9.41 -1.84
N ALA A 169 18.85 -8.28 -2.43
CA ALA A 169 19.71 -7.10 -2.50
C ALA A 169 19.52 -6.20 -1.26
N PRO A 170 20.55 -5.45 -0.83
CA PRO A 170 20.37 -4.41 0.19
C PRO A 170 19.56 -3.23 -0.35
N PHE A 171 18.65 -2.66 0.44
CA PHE A 171 18.00 -1.37 0.12
C PHE A 171 18.80 -0.20 0.71
N PRO A 172 19.00 0.93 0.00
CA PRO A 172 19.79 2.05 0.49
C PRO A 172 19.29 2.58 1.84
N ARG A 173 20.19 2.70 2.82
CA ARG A 173 19.91 3.36 4.10
C ARG A 173 20.53 4.75 4.14
N LEU A 174 19.75 5.75 3.75
CA LEU A 174 20.21 7.13 3.69
C LEU A 174 20.49 7.72 5.08
N LYS A 175 21.52 8.56 5.15
CA LYS A 175 21.85 9.39 6.30
C LYS A 175 21.11 10.73 6.21
N TYR A 176 20.71 11.25 7.36
CA TYR A 176 19.96 12.51 7.52
C TYR A 176 20.71 13.46 8.46
N PRO A 177 20.66 14.79 8.23
CA PRO A 177 19.91 15.50 7.18
C PRO A 177 20.43 15.22 5.77
N LEU A 178 19.55 15.10 4.76
CA LEU A 178 19.90 14.60 3.43
C LEU A 178 20.92 15.51 2.72
N GLU A 179 20.76 16.82 2.91
CA GLU A 179 21.59 17.89 2.39
C GLU A 179 23.04 17.86 2.92
N GLU A 180 23.26 17.26 4.09
CA GLU A 180 24.61 17.13 4.69
C GLU A 180 25.34 15.87 4.23
N PHE A 181 24.61 14.81 3.84
CA PHE A 181 25.15 13.49 3.50
C PHE A 181 25.00 13.11 2.02
N VAL A 182 24.90 14.10 1.13
CA VAL A 182 24.63 13.88 -0.31
C VAL A 182 25.59 12.87 -0.94
N LYS A 183 26.90 12.99 -0.67
CA LYS A 183 27.92 12.13 -1.27
C LYS A 183 27.83 10.69 -0.77
N GLU A 184 27.69 10.51 0.54
CA GLU A 184 27.54 9.21 1.19
C GLU A 184 26.27 8.51 0.73
N ASN A 185 25.18 9.25 0.58
CA ASN A 185 23.90 8.73 0.12
C ASN A 185 23.98 8.28 -1.35
N GLN A 186 24.60 9.08 -2.22
CA GLN A 186 24.84 8.67 -3.63
C GLN A 186 25.70 7.41 -3.74
N GLN A 187 26.72 7.27 -2.90
CA GLN A 187 27.56 6.07 -2.86
C GLN A 187 26.79 4.84 -2.39
N GLU A 188 25.93 4.99 -1.37
CA GLU A 188 25.10 3.90 -0.85
C GLU A 188 24.04 3.47 -1.88
N GLU A 189 23.42 4.42 -2.57
CA GLU A 189 22.49 4.12 -3.68
C GLU A 189 23.19 3.36 -4.80
N ALA A 190 24.36 3.82 -5.26
CA ALA A 190 25.14 3.15 -6.29
C ALA A 190 25.54 1.73 -5.88
N ARG A 191 25.92 1.52 -4.61
CA ARG A 191 26.29 0.20 -4.06
C ARG A 191 25.12 -0.79 -4.09
N CYS A 192 23.88 -0.30 -3.98
CA CYS A 192 22.67 -1.13 -4.00
C CYS A 192 22.15 -1.42 -5.43
N LEU A 193 22.63 -0.70 -6.44
CA LEU A 193 22.12 -0.72 -7.82
C LEU A 193 22.95 -1.58 -8.79
N GLU A 194 23.64 -2.63 -8.32
CA GLU A 194 24.40 -3.50 -9.22
C GLU A 194 23.46 -4.17 -10.24
N GLU A 195 23.63 -3.80 -11.52
CA GLU A 195 22.66 -4.05 -12.61
C GLU A 195 22.54 -5.53 -12.99
N HIS A 196 21.30 -5.97 -13.15
CA HIS A 196 20.96 -7.22 -13.84
C HIS A 196 19.83 -6.94 -14.84
N GLY A 197 19.97 -7.44 -16.08
CA GLY A 197 18.96 -7.32 -17.14
C GLY A 197 17.71 -8.16 -16.83
N CYS A 198 16.82 -7.62 -16.00
CA CYS A 198 15.62 -8.27 -15.48
C CYS A 198 14.38 -7.43 -15.76
N ALA A 199 13.21 -8.08 -15.83
CA ALA A 199 11.93 -7.36 -15.83
C ALA A 199 11.79 -6.56 -14.52
N PHE A 200 11.32 -5.32 -14.61
CA PHE A 200 11.18 -4.43 -13.47
C PHE A 200 9.73 -4.37 -12.97
N LEU A 201 9.49 -4.91 -11.78
CA LEU A 201 8.21 -4.91 -11.09
C LEU A 201 8.21 -3.84 -9.99
N VAL A 202 7.28 -2.89 -10.07
CA VAL A 202 7.09 -1.85 -9.05
C VAL A 202 5.84 -2.16 -8.23
N ASP A 203 6.01 -2.37 -6.92
CA ASP A 203 4.90 -2.63 -6.00
C ASP A 203 4.35 -1.32 -5.42
N GLU A 204 3.24 -0.84 -5.99
CA GLU A 204 2.52 0.35 -5.56
C GLU A 204 1.27 0.01 -4.73
N VAL A 205 1.24 -1.16 -4.10
CA VAL A 205 0.13 -1.59 -3.23
C VAL A 205 -0.07 -0.63 -2.05
N GLN A 206 0.98 0.02 -1.53
CA GLN A 206 0.87 0.96 -0.40
C GLN A 206 1.07 2.42 -0.80
N THR A 207 2.01 2.69 -1.70
CA THR A 207 2.38 4.04 -2.15
C THR A 207 1.41 4.61 -3.17
N GLY A 208 0.74 3.77 -3.95
CA GLY A 208 -0.26 4.16 -4.93
C GLY A 208 -1.53 4.75 -4.31
N GLY A 209 -2.23 5.56 -5.10
CA GLY A 209 -3.48 6.21 -4.71
C GLY A 209 -3.30 7.63 -4.16
N GLY A 210 -2.17 8.30 -4.45
CA GLY A 210 -2.08 9.75 -4.33
C GLY A 210 -1.37 10.33 -3.11
N CYS A 211 -1.04 9.53 -2.09
CA CYS A 211 -0.56 10.07 -0.81
C CYS A 211 0.83 10.72 -0.86
N THR A 212 1.57 10.52 -1.95
CA THR A 212 2.88 11.16 -2.20
C THR A 212 2.77 12.47 -3.01
N GLY A 213 1.55 12.93 -3.31
CA GLY A 213 1.29 14.09 -4.17
C GLY A 213 1.22 13.77 -5.67
N LYS A 214 1.46 12.51 -6.06
CA LYS A 214 1.22 11.97 -7.40
C LYS A 214 0.42 10.68 -7.27
N PHE A 215 -0.34 10.31 -8.32
CA PHE A 215 -1.26 9.18 -8.22
C PHE A 215 -0.50 7.87 -7.94
N TRP A 216 0.55 7.62 -8.74
CA TRP A 216 1.56 6.61 -8.47
C TRP A 216 2.86 7.28 -8.01
N ALA A 217 3.51 6.72 -6.99
CA ALA A 217 4.73 7.33 -6.45
C ALA A 217 5.89 7.31 -7.45
N HIS A 218 5.99 6.29 -8.31
CA HIS A 218 7.02 6.20 -9.33
C HIS A 218 6.97 7.34 -10.36
N GLU A 219 5.84 8.06 -10.48
CA GLU A 219 5.75 9.23 -11.36
C GLU A 219 6.73 10.35 -10.94
N HIS A 220 7.23 10.34 -9.70
CA HIS A 220 8.28 11.26 -9.25
C HIS A 220 9.63 11.01 -9.91
N TRP A 221 9.85 9.83 -10.50
CA TRP A 221 11.09 9.52 -11.21
C TRP A 221 11.20 10.24 -12.57
N GLY A 222 10.09 10.73 -13.11
CA GLY A 222 10.07 11.46 -14.38
C GLY A 222 10.44 10.60 -15.60
N LEU A 223 10.37 9.27 -15.49
CA LEU A 223 10.71 8.33 -16.56
C LEU A 223 9.54 8.14 -17.53
N ASP A 224 9.84 7.97 -18.82
CA ASP A 224 8.85 7.59 -19.83
C ASP A 224 8.60 6.07 -19.88
N ASP A 225 9.60 5.29 -19.46
CA ASP A 225 9.52 3.84 -19.27
C ASP A 225 9.84 3.49 -17.80
N PRO A 226 8.88 3.68 -16.87
CA PRO A 226 9.16 3.58 -15.44
C PRO A 226 9.27 2.14 -14.92
N ALA A 227 8.60 1.18 -15.59
CA ALA A 227 8.58 -0.23 -15.20
C ALA A 227 7.91 -1.11 -16.28
N ASP A 228 8.11 -2.42 -16.17
CA ASP A 228 7.45 -3.40 -17.04
C ASP A 228 6.10 -3.84 -16.49
N VAL A 229 6.01 -3.95 -15.16
CA VAL A 229 4.81 -4.36 -14.41
C VAL A 229 4.67 -3.48 -13.17
N MET A 230 3.45 -3.04 -12.85
CA MET A 230 3.16 -2.32 -11.61
C MET A 230 1.93 -2.88 -10.91
N THR A 231 2.07 -3.30 -9.66
CA THR A 231 0.98 -3.87 -8.85
C THR A 231 0.35 -2.82 -7.94
N PHE A 232 -0.93 -2.99 -7.61
CA PHE A 232 -1.67 -2.07 -6.76
C PHE A 232 -2.74 -2.80 -5.94
N SER A 233 -3.17 -2.21 -4.82
CA SER A 233 -4.33 -2.65 -4.03
C SER A 233 -4.72 -1.56 -3.01
N LYS A 234 -5.06 -1.91 -1.76
CA LYS A 234 -5.36 -0.98 -0.65
C LYS A 234 -6.31 0.16 -1.08
N LYS A 235 -5.80 1.39 -1.23
CA LYS A 235 -6.57 2.58 -1.61
C LYS A 235 -7.33 2.42 -2.92
N MET A 236 -6.86 1.53 -3.78
CA MET A 236 -7.49 1.21 -5.05
C MET A 236 -8.76 0.36 -4.91
N MET A 237 -9.17 -0.04 -3.70
CA MET A 237 -10.36 -0.86 -3.38
C MET A 237 -10.31 -2.30 -3.90
N THR A 238 -9.85 -2.49 -5.13
CA THR A 238 -9.51 -3.75 -5.79
C THR A 238 -7.99 -3.88 -5.89
N GLY A 239 -7.51 -5.09 -6.13
CA GLY A 239 -6.11 -5.34 -6.50
C GLY A 239 -5.94 -5.46 -8.01
N GLY A 240 -4.70 -5.58 -8.45
CA GLY A 240 -4.39 -5.85 -9.84
C GLY A 240 -2.97 -5.43 -10.19
N PHE A 241 -2.67 -5.53 -11.48
CA PHE A 241 -1.42 -5.03 -12.02
C PHE A 241 -1.60 -4.51 -13.44
N PHE A 242 -0.93 -3.40 -13.71
CA PHE A 242 -0.68 -2.91 -15.06
C PHE A 242 0.60 -3.54 -15.59
N HIS A 243 0.69 -3.73 -16.90
CA HIS A 243 1.92 -4.20 -17.53
C HIS A 243 2.01 -3.77 -19.00
N LYS A 244 3.23 -3.82 -19.54
CA LYS A 244 3.48 -3.65 -20.98
C LYS A 244 2.81 -4.75 -21.80
N GLU A 245 2.53 -4.45 -23.06
CA GLU A 245 1.87 -5.38 -23.99
C GLU A 245 2.66 -6.67 -24.21
N GLU A 246 3.99 -6.58 -24.24
CA GLU A 246 4.86 -7.75 -24.43
C GLU A 246 4.75 -8.79 -23.30
N PHE A 247 4.30 -8.39 -22.11
CA PHE A 247 4.06 -9.27 -20.95
C PHE A 247 2.68 -9.96 -20.99
N ARG A 248 1.84 -9.66 -21.99
CA ARG A 248 0.51 -10.27 -22.12
C ARG A 248 0.63 -11.80 -22.21
N PRO A 249 -0.07 -12.56 -21.33
CA PRO A 249 -0.12 -14.02 -21.43
C PRO A 249 -0.53 -14.51 -22.83
N ASN A 250 0.27 -15.42 -23.39
CA ASN A 250 0.05 -15.97 -24.72
C ASN A 250 -1.12 -16.97 -24.83
N ALA A 251 -1.69 -17.39 -23.70
CA ALA A 251 -2.83 -18.30 -23.63
C ALA A 251 -3.72 -17.99 -22.41
N PRO A 252 -5.05 -18.19 -22.51
CA PRO A 252 -5.96 -18.01 -21.38
C PRO A 252 -5.70 -19.03 -20.27
N TYR A 253 -6.36 -18.85 -19.12
CA TYR A 253 -6.30 -19.73 -17.95
C TYR A 253 -4.94 -19.84 -17.23
N ARG A 254 -3.86 -19.22 -17.73
CA ARG A 254 -2.55 -19.16 -17.05
C ARG A 254 -2.52 -18.17 -15.88
N ILE A 255 -3.02 -16.96 -16.14
CA ILE A 255 -3.29 -15.94 -15.13
C ILE A 255 -4.79 -15.88 -14.92
N PHE A 256 -5.27 -16.58 -13.89
CA PHE A 256 -6.69 -16.78 -13.66
C PHE A 256 -6.95 -17.15 -12.20
N ASN A 257 -8.13 -16.81 -11.70
CA ASN A 257 -8.74 -17.40 -10.51
C ASN A 257 -10.25 -17.13 -10.60
N THR A 258 -11.01 -17.64 -9.62
CA THR A 258 -12.48 -17.57 -9.65
C THR A 258 -13.03 -16.16 -9.84
N TRP A 259 -12.48 -15.15 -9.18
CA TRP A 259 -13.12 -13.83 -9.12
C TRP A 259 -12.37 -12.70 -9.83
N LEU A 260 -11.05 -12.78 -9.97
CA LEU A 260 -10.21 -11.73 -10.58
C LEU A 260 -10.58 -10.31 -10.09
N GLY A 261 -10.79 -10.16 -8.77
CA GLY A 261 -11.29 -8.93 -8.16
C GLY A 261 -12.77 -9.01 -7.79
N ASP A 262 -13.46 -7.88 -7.88
CA ASP A 262 -14.88 -7.74 -7.52
C ASP A 262 -15.45 -6.46 -8.17
N PRO A 263 -16.48 -6.54 -9.04
CA PRO A 263 -17.11 -5.37 -9.66
C PRO A 263 -17.61 -4.31 -8.66
N SER A 264 -18.05 -4.72 -7.46
CA SER A 264 -18.47 -3.77 -6.43
C SER A 264 -17.33 -2.85 -6.00
N LYS A 265 -16.09 -3.33 -6.02
CA LYS A 265 -14.90 -2.53 -5.70
C LYS A 265 -14.55 -1.58 -6.83
N ASN A 266 -14.70 -2.00 -8.09
CA ASN A 266 -14.50 -1.13 -9.25
C ASN A 266 -15.53 0.01 -9.27
N LEU A 267 -16.78 -0.28 -8.92
CA LEU A 267 -17.85 0.72 -8.79
C LEU A 267 -17.48 1.78 -7.74
N LEU A 268 -17.05 1.37 -6.54
CA LEU A 268 -16.59 2.30 -5.50
C LEU A 268 -15.34 3.07 -5.93
N LEU A 269 -14.36 2.39 -6.53
CA LEU A 269 -13.11 3.00 -7.00
C LEU A 269 -13.36 4.09 -8.05
N THR A 270 -14.34 3.89 -8.93
CA THR A 270 -14.72 4.89 -9.93
C THR A 270 -15.07 6.22 -9.25
N GLU A 271 -15.93 6.18 -8.23
CA GLU A 271 -16.29 7.40 -7.51
C GLU A 271 -15.15 7.94 -6.65
N VAL A 272 -14.29 7.07 -6.10
CA VAL A 272 -13.07 7.49 -5.40
C VAL A 272 -12.15 8.30 -6.33
N ILE A 273 -11.89 7.81 -7.54
CA ILE A 273 -11.04 8.51 -8.52
C ILE A 273 -11.71 9.83 -8.96
N ASN A 274 -13.03 9.83 -9.15
CA ASN A 274 -13.77 11.06 -9.46
C ASN A 274 -13.61 12.11 -8.35
N VAL A 275 -13.75 11.72 -7.08
CA VAL A 275 -13.52 12.60 -5.92
C VAL A 275 -12.09 13.13 -5.92
N ILE A 276 -11.08 12.24 -6.06
CA ILE A 276 -9.66 12.63 -6.10
C ILE A 276 -9.39 13.69 -7.17
N LYS A 277 -9.92 13.49 -8.38
CA LYS A 277 -9.74 14.41 -9.51
C LYS A 277 -10.51 15.72 -9.32
N ARG A 278 -11.78 15.64 -8.91
CA ARG A 278 -12.68 16.80 -8.78
C ARG A 278 -12.29 17.72 -7.64
N GLU A 279 -11.75 17.18 -6.56
CA GLU A 279 -11.41 17.90 -5.32
C GLU A 279 -9.91 18.15 -5.19
N ASP A 280 -9.14 17.89 -6.25
CA ASP A 280 -7.69 18.14 -6.34
C ASP A 280 -6.90 17.54 -5.16
N LEU A 281 -7.24 16.29 -4.80
CA LEU A 281 -6.71 15.66 -3.58
C LEU A 281 -5.22 15.32 -3.68
N LEU A 282 -4.66 15.24 -4.89
CA LEU A 282 -3.23 15.04 -5.08
C LEU A 282 -2.42 16.27 -4.64
N ASN A 283 -2.84 17.47 -5.07
CA ASN A 283 -2.21 18.71 -4.62
C ASN A 283 -2.42 18.95 -3.13
N ASN A 284 -3.61 18.61 -2.61
CA ASN A 284 -3.86 18.66 -1.17
C ASN A 284 -2.93 17.71 -0.39
N ALA A 285 -2.69 16.49 -0.88
CA ALA A 285 -1.75 15.55 -0.24
C ALA A 285 -0.33 16.11 -0.20
N ALA A 286 0.15 16.72 -1.29
CA ALA A 286 1.46 17.39 -1.31
C ALA A 286 1.51 18.59 -0.34
N HIS A 287 0.46 19.41 -0.31
CA HIS A 287 0.38 20.60 0.54
C HIS A 287 0.34 20.23 2.04
N ALA A 288 -0.60 19.37 2.44
CA ALA A 288 -0.73 18.92 3.82
C ALA A 288 0.47 18.07 4.26
N GLY A 289 1.01 17.25 3.35
CA GLY A 289 2.23 16.48 3.60
C GLY A 289 3.44 17.38 3.88
N LYS A 290 3.60 18.49 3.15
CA LYS A 290 4.63 19.49 3.42
C LYS A 290 4.45 20.13 4.79
N ALA A 291 3.23 20.54 5.14
CA ALA A 291 2.94 21.12 6.46
C ALA A 291 3.25 20.13 7.59
N LEU A 292 2.86 18.86 7.44
CA LEU A 292 3.18 17.79 8.41
C LEU A 292 4.69 17.60 8.55
N LEU A 293 5.41 17.47 7.44
CA LEU A 293 6.86 17.27 7.45
C LEU A 293 7.60 18.47 8.08
N THR A 294 7.21 19.70 7.75
CA THR A 294 7.77 20.91 8.37
C THR A 294 7.56 20.89 9.88
N GLY A 295 6.34 20.61 10.36
CA GLY A 295 6.07 20.51 11.80
C GLY A 295 6.88 19.40 12.48
N LEU A 296 7.08 18.25 11.83
CA LEU A 296 7.92 17.17 12.34
C LEU A 296 9.40 17.59 12.45
N LEU A 297 9.93 18.30 11.46
CA LEU A 297 11.30 18.82 11.48
C LEU A 297 11.48 19.88 12.58
N ASP A 298 10.51 20.77 12.77
CA ASP A 298 10.53 21.76 13.84
C ASP A 298 10.55 21.08 15.23
N LEU A 299 9.74 20.04 15.42
CA LEU A 299 9.73 19.24 16.66
C LEU A 299 11.05 18.48 16.87
N GLN A 300 11.67 17.98 15.80
CA GLN A 300 12.98 17.34 15.87
C GLN A 300 14.05 18.31 16.39
N VAL A 301 14.11 19.53 15.85
CA VAL A 301 15.04 20.58 16.29
C VAL A 301 14.76 20.96 17.75
N TRP A 302 13.50 21.18 18.11
CA TRP A 302 13.11 21.56 19.47
C TRP A 302 13.53 20.52 20.51
N CYS A 303 13.26 19.23 20.26
CA CYS A 303 13.66 18.14 21.16
C CYS A 303 15.18 18.05 21.34
N TRP A 304 15.96 18.30 20.28
CA TRP A 304 17.42 18.28 20.35
C TRP A 304 17.99 19.52 21.06
N GLY A 305 17.42 20.70 20.82
CA GLY A 305 17.78 21.94 21.50
C GLY A 305 17.49 21.89 23.01
N ALA A 306 16.32 21.37 23.40
CA ALA A 306 15.92 21.24 24.81
C ALA A 306 16.85 20.31 25.59
N ALA A 307 17.33 19.22 24.96
CA ALA A 307 18.26 18.30 25.57
C ALA A 307 19.70 18.83 25.67
N ALA A 308 20.11 19.72 24.77
CA ALA A 308 21.42 20.38 24.84
C ALA A 308 21.50 21.40 26.00
N THR A 309 20.37 21.95 26.45
CA THR A 309 20.33 23.04 27.46
C THR A 309 19.85 22.62 28.84
N ASN A 310 19.35 21.39 29.04
CA ASN A 310 18.82 20.95 30.33
C ASN A 310 19.40 19.58 30.75
N PRO A 311 20.26 19.50 31.78
CA PRO A 311 20.88 18.25 32.21
C PRO A 311 19.90 17.20 32.76
N PHE A 312 18.62 17.57 32.96
CA PHE A 312 17.55 16.65 33.38
C PHE A 312 16.66 16.17 32.24
N VAL A 313 16.84 16.68 31.01
CA VAL A 313 16.16 16.17 29.80
C VAL A 313 17.09 15.16 29.14
N SER A 314 16.93 13.89 29.47
CA SER A 314 17.58 12.82 28.72
C SER A 314 16.92 12.70 27.34
N VAL A 315 17.70 12.89 26.26
CA VAL A 315 17.30 12.38 24.95
C VAL A 315 17.18 10.87 25.10
N PRO A 316 16.06 10.23 24.73
CA PRO A 316 16.03 8.79 24.64
C PRO A 316 17.14 8.36 23.68
N HIS A 317 18.11 7.58 24.16
CA HIS A 317 19.02 6.89 23.25
C HIS A 317 18.16 5.99 22.39
N TRP A 318 18.06 6.32 21.10
CA TRP A 318 17.48 5.44 20.09
C TRP A 318 18.46 4.28 19.85
N SER A 319 18.55 3.36 20.81
CA SER A 319 18.98 2.00 20.51
C SER A 319 17.86 1.34 19.73
N SER A 320 18.23 0.59 18.69
CA SER A 320 17.32 -0.18 17.84
C SER A 320 16.51 -1.18 18.66
N GLY A 321 15.38 -0.75 19.19
CA GLY A 321 14.50 -1.54 20.03
C GLY A 321 13.20 -0.77 20.26
N ILE A 322 12.09 -1.41 19.95
CA ILE A 322 10.73 -0.86 20.09
C ILE A 322 10.50 -0.43 21.54
N THR A 323 10.23 0.86 21.76
CA THR A 323 9.55 1.31 22.98
C THR A 323 8.57 2.43 22.65
N THR A 324 7.30 2.16 22.94
CA THR A 324 6.16 3.08 22.97
C THR A 324 6.47 4.34 23.80
N LEU A 325 6.23 5.52 23.23
CA LEU A 325 6.20 6.78 23.96
C LEU A 325 4.88 6.90 24.72
N THR A 326 4.86 6.57 26.00
CA THR A 326 3.84 7.09 26.94
C THR A 326 4.41 8.32 27.62
N CYS A 327 3.96 9.50 27.21
CA CYS A 327 4.25 10.75 27.91
C CYS A 327 3.29 10.86 29.12
N SER A 328 3.69 10.28 30.25
CA SER A 328 2.95 10.35 31.51
C SER A 328 3.83 10.94 32.59
N SER A 329 4.06 12.26 32.53
CA SER A 329 4.66 13.04 33.63
C SER A 329 4.57 14.56 33.42
N ILE A 330 3.38 15.13 33.22
CA ILE A 330 3.16 16.61 33.33
C ILE A 330 1.94 16.99 34.22
N PHE A 331 1.27 16.04 34.88
CA PHE A 331 0.18 16.37 35.83
C PHE A 331 0.48 15.88 37.25
N SER A 332 1.32 16.60 38.00
CA SER A 332 1.19 16.71 39.46
C SER A 332 2.05 17.85 40.02
N ALA A 333 1.58 19.09 39.89
CA ALA A 333 1.98 20.18 40.78
C ALA A 333 0.96 21.33 40.65
N THR A 334 -0.16 21.23 41.36
CA THR A 334 -1.01 22.36 41.78
C THR A 334 -2.03 21.84 42.79
N SER A 335 -1.62 21.85 44.05
CA SER A 335 -2.49 21.97 45.23
C SER A 335 -1.69 22.62 46.34
#